data_AF-H8GNR0-F1
#
_entry.id   AF-H8GNR0-F1
#
_cell.length_a   1.000
_cell.length_b   1.000
_cell.length_c   1.000
_cell.angle_alpha   90.00
_cell.angle_beta   90.00
_cell.angle_gamma   90.00
#
_symmetry.space_group_name_H-M   'P 1'
#
loop_
_entity.id
_entity.type
_entity.pdbx_description
1 polymer ?
#
loop_
_entity_poly.entity_id
_entity_poly.type
_entity_poly.pdbx_seq_one_letter_code
_entity_poly.pdbx_strand_id
1 'polypeptide(L)'
;MGGPYVGGIRNFSGTLNLANTIVANNDRVDCENAGTLNISGVNLIGDGSCDASSDPAHFIIGSPDLGPLADNGGPTQTHALSAGSLAIDQADNTICAAAPVNNLDQRNQFRPVDGDGDGTAVCDIGAYEFVPPYPFSGFIPPLVNPPMANTVKAGRAVPIKLSLGGDYGLNIVSALYPKSQPVACESGAPLGDLEKTMTQGKNGLRYNPITNAYTYVWKTKRAWAGTCRKFIMKLIDNTEHVALFSFR
;
A
#
# COMPACT_ATOMS: atom_id res chain seq x y z
N MET A 1 6.08 17.34 -44.01
CA MET A 1 7.07 16.58 -43.23
C MET A 1 6.49 16.36 -41.84
N GLY A 2 5.77 15.26 -41.63
CA GLY A 2 5.23 14.87 -40.31
C GLY A 2 6.15 13.80 -39.74
N GLY A 3 6.93 14.14 -38.72
CA GLY A 3 7.86 13.19 -38.11
C GLY A 3 7.15 12.24 -37.15
N PRO A 4 7.59 10.97 -37.04
CA PRO A 4 7.04 10.01 -36.09
C PRO A 4 7.63 10.33 -34.71
N TYR A 5 6.81 10.78 -33.77
CA TYR A 5 7.22 11.18 -32.43
C TYR A 5 5.94 11.10 -31.56
N VAL A 6 5.79 10.46 -30.39
CA VAL A 6 6.62 9.75 -29.38
C VAL A 6 5.59 9.01 -28.47
N GLY A 7 5.97 8.01 -27.68
CA GLY A 7 5.05 7.37 -26.71
C GLY A 7 5.05 7.96 -25.29
N GLY A 8 6.03 8.80 -24.93
CA GLY A 8 6.23 9.35 -23.58
C GLY A 8 6.24 10.90 -23.52
N ILE A 9 7.26 11.48 -22.88
CA ILE A 9 7.42 12.94 -22.76
C ILE A 9 8.14 13.52 -23.98
N ARG A 10 7.65 14.65 -24.51
CA ARG A 10 8.32 15.43 -25.54
C ARG A 10 8.41 16.92 -25.19
N ASN A 11 9.62 17.44 -25.03
CA ASN A 11 9.88 18.86 -24.81
C ASN A 11 10.81 19.43 -25.89
N PHE A 12 10.28 20.27 -26.79
CA PHE A 12 11.08 20.83 -27.89
C PHE A 12 11.91 22.06 -27.51
N SER A 13 11.34 22.96 -26.71
CA SER A 13 11.96 24.25 -26.40
C SER A 13 11.44 24.86 -25.09
N GLY A 14 10.58 24.15 -24.37
CA GLY A 14 10.04 24.58 -23.09
C GLY A 14 10.91 24.12 -21.92
N THR A 15 10.34 24.19 -20.72
CA THR A 15 10.97 23.71 -19.50
C THR A 15 10.30 22.43 -19.03
N LEU A 16 11.07 21.36 -18.90
CA LEU A 16 10.67 20.11 -18.24
C LEU A 16 11.27 20.09 -16.84
N ASN A 17 10.45 19.88 -15.81
CA ASN A 17 10.90 19.70 -14.43
C ASN A 17 10.60 18.27 -14.01
N LEU A 18 11.59 17.50 -13.57
CA LEU A 18 11.42 16.16 -13.02
C LEU A 18 11.89 16.12 -11.56
N ALA A 19 11.07 15.53 -10.71
CA ALA A 19 11.35 15.35 -9.29
C ALA A 19 10.76 14.03 -8.80
N ASN A 20 11.58 13.10 -8.31
CA ASN A 20 11.15 11.79 -7.82
C ASN A 20 10.13 11.11 -8.76
N THR A 21 10.38 11.15 -10.07
CA THR A 21 9.42 10.76 -11.11
C THR A 21 9.89 9.55 -11.91
N ILE A 22 8.94 8.69 -12.28
CA ILE A 22 9.13 7.59 -13.23
C ILE A 22 8.63 8.03 -14.61
N VAL A 23 9.48 7.89 -15.64
CA VAL A 23 9.09 8.00 -17.05
C VAL A 23 9.56 6.73 -17.76
N ALA A 24 8.66 5.78 -17.94
CA ALA A 24 8.99 4.44 -18.41
C ALA A 24 7.78 3.78 -19.07
N ASN A 25 8.01 2.66 -19.76
CA ASN A 25 6.99 1.85 -20.42
C ASN A 25 6.20 2.60 -21.49
N ASN A 26 6.81 3.61 -22.11
CA ASN A 26 6.21 4.35 -23.20
C ASN A 26 6.57 3.72 -24.55
N ASP A 27 5.72 3.93 -25.56
CA ASP A 27 6.04 3.49 -26.92
C ASP A 27 7.28 4.22 -27.47
N ARG A 28 8.27 3.46 -27.94
CA ARG A 28 9.49 3.90 -28.62
C ARG A 28 10.53 4.66 -27.77
N VAL A 29 10.18 5.77 -27.13
CA VAL A 29 11.11 6.52 -26.26
C VAL A 29 10.37 7.17 -25.09
N ASP A 30 10.95 7.08 -23.90
CA ASP A 30 10.33 7.57 -22.67
C ASP A 30 10.38 9.10 -22.56
N CYS A 31 11.49 9.71 -22.96
CA CYS A 31 11.73 11.13 -22.77
C CYS A 31 12.60 11.72 -23.89
N GLU A 32 11.99 12.58 -24.72
CA GLU A 32 12.69 13.38 -25.73
C GLU A 32 12.72 14.86 -25.31
N ASN A 33 13.89 15.36 -24.91
CA ASN A 33 14.06 16.75 -24.47
C ASN A 33 15.13 17.49 -25.29
N ALA A 34 14.71 18.55 -25.98
CA ALA A 34 15.56 19.55 -26.64
C ALA A 34 15.46 20.94 -26.01
N GLY A 35 14.59 21.10 -24.99
CA GLY A 35 14.44 22.33 -24.19
C GLY A 35 15.25 22.29 -22.89
N THR A 36 14.89 23.16 -21.95
CA THR A 36 15.49 23.18 -20.60
C THR A 36 14.98 22.00 -19.77
N LEU A 37 15.92 21.26 -19.17
CA LEU A 37 15.63 20.18 -18.23
C LEU A 37 16.12 20.59 -16.84
N ASN A 38 15.19 20.70 -15.90
CA ASN A 38 15.47 20.93 -14.49
C ASN A 38 15.20 19.63 -13.73
N ILE A 39 16.20 19.16 -12.98
CA ILE A 39 16.12 17.93 -12.21
C ILE A 39 16.24 18.24 -10.72
N SER A 40 15.43 17.58 -9.91
CA SER A 40 15.62 17.47 -8.47
C SER A 40 15.34 16.04 -8.00
N GLY A 41 15.94 15.66 -6.87
CA GLY A 41 15.88 14.30 -6.34
C GLY A 41 16.36 13.26 -7.35
N VAL A 42 15.80 12.05 -7.29
CA VAL A 42 16.19 10.93 -8.16
C VAL A 42 15.02 10.50 -9.02
N ASN A 43 15.21 10.43 -10.33
CA ASN A 43 14.18 10.07 -11.30
C ASN A 43 14.54 8.75 -11.98
N LEU A 44 13.55 8.01 -12.45
CA LEU A 44 13.75 6.76 -13.17
C LEU A 44 13.28 6.92 -14.61
N ILE A 45 14.20 6.77 -15.57
CA ILE A 45 13.89 6.80 -17.00
C ILE A 45 14.13 5.40 -17.58
N GLY A 46 13.08 4.76 -18.08
CA GLY A 46 13.10 3.34 -18.45
C GLY A 46 14.17 2.96 -19.46
N ASP A 47 14.25 3.73 -20.54
CA ASP A 47 15.18 3.54 -21.65
C ASP A 47 16.45 4.41 -21.59
N GLY A 48 16.62 5.21 -20.54
CA GLY A 48 17.77 6.11 -20.36
C GLY A 48 17.78 7.34 -21.26
N SER A 49 16.66 7.67 -21.89
CA SER A 49 16.49 8.90 -22.69
C SER A 49 16.53 10.18 -21.82
N CYS A 50 16.33 11.35 -22.42
CA CYS A 50 16.59 12.65 -21.79
C CYS A 50 18.02 12.86 -21.25
N ASP A 51 19.00 12.20 -21.89
CA ASP A 51 20.42 12.19 -21.48
C ASP A 51 20.63 11.71 -20.05
N ALA A 52 19.75 10.84 -19.53
CA ALA A 52 19.83 10.32 -18.17
C ALA A 52 21.19 9.65 -17.86
N SER A 53 21.87 9.12 -18.88
CA SER A 53 23.20 8.51 -18.73
C SER A 53 24.31 9.50 -18.36
N SER A 54 24.14 10.80 -18.57
CA SER A 54 25.15 11.82 -18.26
C SER A 54 25.07 12.32 -16.81
N ASP A 55 23.99 11.98 -16.08
CA ASP A 55 23.78 12.39 -14.69
C ASP A 55 23.31 11.20 -13.81
N PRO A 56 24.20 10.24 -13.52
CA PRO A 56 23.86 9.05 -12.72
C PRO A 56 23.58 9.36 -11.24
N ALA A 57 23.77 10.60 -10.78
CA ALA A 57 23.42 11.01 -9.42
C ALA A 57 21.92 11.29 -9.26
N HIS A 58 21.24 11.67 -10.35
CA HIS A 58 19.81 12.02 -10.33
C HIS A 58 18.95 11.12 -11.21
N PHE A 59 19.56 10.16 -11.91
CA PHE A 59 18.85 9.22 -12.75
C PHE A 59 19.20 7.77 -12.46
N ILE A 60 18.14 6.95 -12.42
CA ILE A 60 18.19 5.50 -12.49
C ILE A 60 17.65 5.10 -13.87
N ILE A 61 18.36 4.18 -14.53
CA ILE A 61 17.99 3.68 -15.86
C ILE A 61 17.63 2.21 -15.74
N GLY A 62 16.45 1.84 -16.20
CA GLY A 62 15.98 0.46 -16.21
C GLY A 62 14.48 0.33 -15.99
N SER A 63 13.99 -0.91 -16.00
CA SER A 63 12.57 -1.19 -15.76
C SER A 63 12.16 -0.74 -14.35
N PRO A 64 11.06 0.01 -14.19
CA PRO A 64 10.46 0.30 -12.88
C PRO A 64 9.64 -0.87 -12.32
N ASP A 65 9.44 -1.94 -13.08
CA ASP A 65 8.66 -3.14 -12.68
C ASP A 65 7.26 -2.82 -12.13
N LEU A 66 6.57 -1.93 -12.85
CA LEU A 66 5.22 -1.51 -12.55
C LEU A 66 4.19 -2.62 -12.80
N GLY A 67 3.29 -2.82 -11.86
CA GLY A 67 2.04 -3.52 -12.08
C GLY A 67 1.09 -2.72 -13.00
N PRO A 68 -0.01 -3.35 -13.47
CA PRO A 68 -1.01 -2.66 -14.29
C PRO A 68 -1.68 -1.51 -13.53
N LEU A 69 -2.25 -0.56 -14.28
CA LEU A 69 -3.09 0.50 -13.69
C LEU A 69 -4.32 -0.15 -13.05
N ALA A 70 -4.42 -0.09 -11.72
CA ALA A 70 -5.43 -0.82 -10.96
C ALA A 70 -5.91 -0.03 -9.73
N ASP A 71 -7.02 -0.47 -9.14
CA ASP A 71 -7.44 0.00 -7.83
C ASP A 71 -6.55 -0.61 -6.74
N ASN A 72 -5.57 0.17 -6.29
CA ASN A 72 -4.68 -0.20 -5.19
C ASN A 72 -5.06 0.48 -3.85
N GLY A 73 -6.32 0.90 -3.68
CA GLY A 73 -6.84 1.40 -2.40
C GLY A 73 -6.74 2.91 -2.18
N GLY A 74 -6.64 3.70 -3.24
CA GLY A 74 -6.58 5.17 -3.23
C GLY A 74 -7.79 5.85 -3.89
N PRO A 75 -7.82 7.20 -3.98
CA PRO A 75 -8.87 7.94 -4.69
C PRO A 75 -8.79 7.79 -6.22
N THR A 76 -7.66 7.32 -6.75
CA THR A 76 -7.39 7.09 -8.17
C THR A 76 -6.72 5.73 -8.36
N GLN A 77 -6.77 5.20 -9.59
CA GLN A 77 -5.97 4.04 -9.95
C GLN A 77 -4.47 4.40 -9.96
N THR A 78 -3.62 3.48 -9.54
CA THR A 78 -2.15 3.64 -9.53
C THR A 78 -1.47 2.45 -10.19
N HIS A 79 -0.21 2.63 -10.56
CA HIS A 79 0.71 1.53 -10.85
C HIS A 79 1.43 1.15 -9.55
N ALA A 80 1.26 -0.10 -9.10
CA ALA A 80 1.99 -0.60 -7.94
C ALA A 80 3.43 -0.95 -8.32
N LEU A 81 4.38 -0.76 -7.42
CA LEU A 81 5.75 -1.28 -7.58
C LEU A 81 5.77 -2.78 -7.23
N SER A 82 6.49 -3.57 -8.02
CA SER A 82 6.79 -4.96 -7.70
C SER A 82 8.00 -5.05 -6.76
N ALA A 83 8.06 -6.10 -5.94
CA ALA A 83 9.23 -6.35 -5.09
C ALA A 83 10.51 -6.44 -5.93
N GLY A 84 11.55 -5.71 -5.52
CA GLY A 84 12.83 -5.63 -6.25
C GLY A 84 12.87 -4.56 -7.35
N SER A 85 11.81 -3.75 -7.51
CA SER A 85 11.82 -2.59 -8.41
C SER A 85 12.98 -1.64 -8.09
N LEU A 86 13.61 -1.12 -9.15
CA LEU A 86 14.64 -0.08 -9.05
C LEU A 86 14.12 1.27 -8.53
N ALA A 87 12.81 1.44 -8.38
CA ALA A 87 12.21 2.65 -7.82
C ALA A 87 12.13 2.62 -6.29
N ILE A 88 12.33 1.46 -5.66
CA ILE A 88 12.15 1.26 -4.22
C ILE A 88 13.30 1.89 -3.44
N ASP A 89 12.97 2.72 -2.45
CA ASP A 89 13.92 3.37 -1.54
C ASP A 89 14.98 4.22 -2.24
N GLN A 90 14.65 4.83 -3.40
CA GLN A 90 15.61 5.59 -4.20
C GLN A 90 15.33 7.10 -4.29
N ALA A 91 14.16 7.59 -3.88
CA ALA A 91 13.81 8.99 -4.05
C ALA A 91 14.39 9.90 -2.96
N ASP A 92 14.33 11.21 -3.20
CA ASP A 92 14.74 12.21 -2.20
C ASP A 92 13.63 12.44 -1.15
N ASN A 93 13.89 12.02 0.09
CA ASN A 93 12.99 12.20 1.23
C ASN A 93 12.61 13.67 1.52
N THR A 94 13.47 14.64 1.21
CA THR A 94 13.18 16.06 1.44
C THR A 94 12.07 16.55 0.52
N ILE A 95 12.04 16.05 -0.73
CA ILE A 95 10.97 16.33 -1.69
C ILE A 95 9.68 15.62 -1.27
N CYS A 96 9.77 14.37 -0.83
CA CYS A 96 8.61 13.62 -0.31
C CYS A 96 7.97 14.27 0.91
N ALA A 97 8.77 14.87 1.80
CA ALA A 97 8.28 15.59 2.97
C ALA A 97 7.66 16.96 2.64
N ALA A 98 8.07 17.59 1.54
CA ALA A 98 7.59 18.91 1.15
C ALA A 98 6.13 18.89 0.65
N ALA A 99 5.43 20.01 0.83
CA ALA A 99 4.13 20.21 0.17
C ALA A 99 4.32 20.26 -1.36
N PRO A 100 3.40 19.67 -2.15
CA PRO A 100 2.11 19.10 -1.74
C PRO A 100 2.14 17.61 -1.38
N VAL A 101 3.29 16.93 -1.48
CA VAL A 101 3.41 15.47 -1.23
C VAL A 101 3.15 15.14 0.23
N ASN A 102 3.70 15.93 1.17
CA ASN A 102 3.44 15.84 2.60
C ASN A 102 3.58 14.41 3.17
N ASN A 103 4.60 13.67 2.74
CA ASN A 103 4.85 12.28 3.14
C ASN A 103 3.69 11.33 2.82
N LEU A 104 2.96 11.62 1.74
CA LEU A 104 1.82 10.82 1.30
C LEU A 104 1.94 10.40 -0.15
N ASP A 105 1.91 9.09 -0.30
CA ASP A 105 1.17 8.35 -1.29
C ASP A 105 0.11 9.01 -2.20
N GLN A 106 -0.01 8.67 -3.51
CA GLN A 106 -1.24 8.98 -4.26
C GLN A 106 -2.47 8.27 -3.66
N ARG A 107 -2.28 7.14 -2.98
CA ARG A 107 -3.32 6.41 -2.23
C ARG A 107 -3.51 6.96 -0.81
N ASN A 108 -2.84 8.07 -0.47
CA ASN A 108 -2.79 8.62 0.87
C ASN A 108 -2.17 7.63 1.91
N GLN A 109 -1.27 6.76 1.45
CA GLN A 109 -0.41 5.96 2.33
C GLN A 109 0.83 6.75 2.74
N PHE A 110 1.34 6.50 3.94
CA PHE A 110 2.55 7.18 4.41
C PHE A 110 3.77 6.70 3.63
N ARG A 111 4.67 7.65 3.33
CA ARG A 111 6.05 7.45 2.88
C ARG A 111 6.97 8.37 3.68
N PRO A 112 8.25 8.05 3.92
CA PRO A 112 8.92 6.84 3.48
C PRO A 112 8.56 5.61 4.31
N VAL A 113 8.61 4.44 3.67
CA VAL A 113 8.66 3.10 4.28
C VAL A 113 10.04 2.52 3.97
N ASP A 114 10.53 1.61 4.82
CA ASP A 114 11.73 0.81 4.50
C ASP A 114 11.27 -0.33 3.59
N GLY A 115 11.37 -0.09 2.28
CA GLY A 115 10.86 -0.94 1.21
C GLY A 115 11.73 -2.16 0.93
N ASP A 116 13.05 -2.01 1.05
CA ASP A 116 14.04 -3.05 0.78
C ASP A 116 14.51 -3.81 2.05
N GLY A 117 14.18 -3.30 3.23
CA GLY A 117 14.44 -3.93 4.52
C GLY A 117 15.87 -3.74 5.04
N ASP A 118 16.61 -2.74 4.55
CA ASP A 118 17.97 -2.43 4.99
C ASP A 118 18.03 -1.68 6.34
N GLY A 119 16.88 -1.25 6.86
CA GLY A 119 16.73 -0.48 8.10
C GLY A 119 16.61 1.03 7.90
N THR A 120 16.62 1.52 6.66
CA THR A 120 16.56 2.94 6.30
C THR A 120 15.33 3.22 5.44
N ALA A 121 14.36 3.93 6.01
CA ALA A 121 13.19 4.34 5.23
C ALA A 121 13.54 5.49 4.25
N VAL A 122 13.43 5.22 2.96
CA VAL A 122 13.54 6.19 1.87
C VAL A 122 12.27 6.11 1.04
N CYS A 123 11.74 7.22 0.54
CA CYS A 123 10.53 7.15 -0.26
C CYS A 123 10.83 6.54 -1.63
N ASP A 124 9.80 5.98 -2.24
CA ASP A 124 9.93 5.45 -3.59
C ASP A 124 9.81 6.54 -4.64
N ILE A 125 10.48 6.33 -5.76
CA ILE A 125 10.31 7.16 -6.95
C ILE A 125 8.89 6.93 -7.50
N GLY A 126 8.13 8.01 -7.72
CA GLY A 126 6.81 7.97 -8.36
C GLY A 126 5.62 8.08 -7.41
N ALA A 127 4.48 7.54 -7.84
CA ALA A 127 3.18 7.80 -7.22
C ALA A 127 2.77 6.79 -6.12
N TYR A 128 3.54 5.71 -5.96
CA TYR A 128 3.20 4.55 -5.14
C TYR A 128 4.37 4.21 -4.23
N GLU A 129 4.08 4.04 -2.94
CA GLU A 129 5.01 3.52 -1.94
C GLU A 129 4.85 2.01 -1.75
N PHE A 130 5.91 1.26 -2.02
CA PHE A 130 6.03 -0.15 -1.73
C PHE A 130 6.11 -0.36 -0.23
N VAL A 131 5.33 -1.33 0.25
CA VAL A 131 5.41 -1.79 1.63
C VAL A 131 5.69 -3.29 1.57
N PRO A 132 6.82 -3.75 2.12
CA PRO A 132 7.13 -5.16 2.13
C PRO A 132 6.09 -5.92 2.97
N PRO A 133 5.76 -7.17 2.62
CA PRO A 133 4.81 -7.97 3.39
C PRO A 133 5.20 -8.05 4.86
N TYR A 134 4.26 -7.73 5.75
CA TYR A 134 4.45 -7.88 7.18
C TYR A 134 4.54 -9.37 7.54
N PRO A 135 5.38 -9.76 8.52
CA PRO A 135 5.49 -11.14 8.95
C PRO A 135 4.32 -11.53 9.88
N PHE A 136 3.12 -11.61 9.29
CA PHE A 136 1.91 -12.03 9.98
C PHE A 136 2.03 -13.48 10.47
N SER A 137 2.03 -13.65 11.78
CA SER A 137 2.16 -14.98 12.43
C SER A 137 0.82 -15.56 12.90
N GLY A 138 -0.29 -14.90 12.58
CA GLY A 138 -1.64 -15.36 12.92
C GLY A 138 -2.39 -14.44 13.88
N PHE A 139 -3.66 -14.76 14.06
CA PHE A 139 -4.44 -14.30 15.20
C PHE A 139 -3.97 -15.03 16.46
N ILE A 140 -3.82 -14.29 17.56
CA ILE A 140 -3.28 -14.83 18.82
C ILE A 140 -4.39 -15.11 19.84
N PRO A 141 -4.18 -16.04 20.79
CA PRO A 141 -5.18 -16.40 21.79
C PRO A 141 -5.83 -15.19 22.52
N PRO A 142 -7.15 -15.25 22.78
CA PRO A 142 -8.02 -16.41 22.66
C PRO A 142 -8.60 -16.64 21.26
N LEU A 143 -8.16 -15.91 20.23
CA LEU A 143 -8.62 -16.17 18.87
C LEU A 143 -7.98 -17.43 18.30
N VAL A 144 -8.76 -18.16 17.52
CA VAL A 144 -8.32 -19.26 16.66
C VAL A 144 -8.24 -18.80 15.21
N ASN A 145 -7.29 -19.37 14.47
CA ASN A 145 -7.09 -19.10 13.05
C ASN A 145 -8.00 -20.01 12.18
N PRO A 146 -8.33 -19.59 10.94
CA PRO A 146 -9.04 -20.46 9.99
C PRO A 146 -8.33 -21.82 9.80
N PRO A 147 -9.07 -22.89 9.50
CA PRO A 147 -10.51 -22.92 9.18
C PRO A 147 -11.44 -22.89 10.40
N MET A 148 -10.90 -22.83 11.63
CA MET A 148 -11.73 -22.81 12.83
C MET A 148 -12.45 -21.47 13.02
N ALA A 149 -13.68 -21.53 13.52
CA ALA A 149 -14.48 -20.35 13.84
C ALA A 149 -14.41 -19.99 15.33
N ASN A 150 -14.27 -18.70 15.60
CA ASN A 150 -14.33 -18.11 16.92
C ASN A 150 -15.80 -17.95 17.35
N THR A 151 -16.21 -18.63 18.43
CA THR A 151 -17.57 -18.50 18.95
C THR A 151 -17.66 -17.35 19.95
N VAL A 152 -18.42 -16.31 19.61
CA VAL A 152 -18.55 -15.08 20.42
C VAL A 152 -20.01 -14.71 20.64
N LYS A 153 -20.30 -13.98 21.72
CA LYS A 153 -21.65 -13.49 22.00
C LYS A 153 -21.96 -12.28 21.11
N ALA A 154 -23.07 -12.32 20.38
CA ALA A 154 -23.52 -11.21 19.54
C ALA A 154 -23.72 -9.91 20.34
N GLY A 155 -23.33 -8.78 19.75
CA GLY A 155 -23.44 -7.45 20.37
C GLY A 155 -22.37 -7.14 21.41
N ARG A 156 -21.40 -8.04 21.66
CA ARG A 156 -20.22 -7.75 22.47
C ARG A 156 -19.06 -7.29 21.59
N ALA A 157 -18.19 -6.44 22.14
CA ALA A 157 -16.96 -6.08 21.45
C ALA A 157 -16.01 -7.29 21.45
N VAL A 158 -15.36 -7.53 20.31
CA VAL A 158 -14.42 -8.62 20.12
C VAL A 158 -13.02 -8.01 19.91
N PRO A 159 -12.08 -8.24 20.84
CA PRO A 159 -10.69 -7.84 20.63
C PRO A 159 -10.06 -8.74 19.56
N ILE A 160 -9.79 -8.17 18.39
CA ILE A 160 -9.05 -8.81 17.31
C ILE A 160 -7.57 -8.64 17.59
N LYS A 161 -6.92 -9.71 18.05
CA LYS A 161 -5.49 -9.71 18.34
C LYS A 161 -4.70 -10.45 17.28
N LEU A 162 -3.63 -9.84 16.79
CA LEU A 162 -2.73 -10.42 15.79
C LEU A 162 -1.28 -10.02 16.07
N SER A 163 -0.33 -10.79 15.57
CA SER A 163 1.09 -10.46 15.66
C SER A 163 1.70 -10.33 14.27
N LEU A 164 2.53 -9.30 14.11
CA LEU A 164 3.35 -9.07 12.93
C LEU A 164 4.84 -9.24 13.25
N GLY A 165 5.21 -9.83 14.39
CA GLY A 165 6.62 -9.96 14.78
C GLY A 165 7.26 -8.70 15.38
N GLY A 166 6.64 -7.52 15.27
CA GLY A 166 7.14 -6.27 15.89
C GLY A 166 6.19 -5.08 15.82
N ASP A 167 6.70 -3.92 16.24
CA ASP A 167 6.02 -2.63 16.11
C ASP A 167 6.37 -1.98 14.76
N TYR A 168 5.36 -1.81 13.91
CA TYR A 168 5.36 -1.18 12.59
C TYR A 168 4.48 0.08 12.64
N GLY A 169 4.16 0.58 13.83
CA GLY A 169 3.27 1.70 14.05
C GLY A 169 1.78 1.34 13.93
N LEU A 170 0.92 2.34 14.07
CA LEU A 170 -0.54 2.15 14.09
C LEU A 170 -1.23 2.38 12.74
N ASN A 171 -0.47 2.72 11.71
CA ASN A 171 -0.96 3.02 10.36
C ASN A 171 -0.76 1.84 9.40
N ILE A 172 -0.78 0.61 9.93
CA ILE A 172 -0.53 -0.62 9.18
C ILE A 172 -1.77 -1.21 8.49
N VAL A 173 -2.95 -0.63 8.71
CA VAL A 173 -4.23 -1.11 8.17
C VAL A 173 -4.66 -0.22 7.02
N SER A 174 -5.06 -0.85 5.90
CA SER A 174 -5.57 -0.13 4.73
C SER A 174 -6.81 0.70 5.05
N ALA A 175 -6.94 1.90 4.49
CA ALA A 175 -7.92 2.93 4.87
C ALA A 175 -9.41 2.50 4.79
N LEU A 176 -9.73 1.49 3.96
CA LEU A 176 -11.08 0.95 3.80
C LEU A 176 -11.36 -0.29 4.66
N TYR A 177 -10.39 -0.73 5.44
CA TYR A 177 -10.40 -1.92 6.27
C TYR A 177 -10.26 -1.55 7.76
N PRO A 178 -10.61 -2.46 8.69
CA PRO A 178 -11.12 -3.80 8.45
C PRO A 178 -12.62 -3.85 8.09
N LYS A 179 -13.01 -4.91 7.39
CA LYS A 179 -14.40 -5.18 6.97
C LYS A 179 -14.90 -6.51 7.54
N SER A 180 -16.21 -6.72 7.49
CA SER A 180 -16.85 -8.00 7.84
C SER A 180 -17.83 -8.41 6.76
N GLN A 181 -18.03 -9.71 6.56
CA GLN A 181 -18.99 -10.24 5.58
C GLN A 181 -19.83 -11.36 6.22
N PRO A 182 -21.16 -11.38 6.05
CA PRO A 182 -21.95 -12.56 6.41
C PRO A 182 -21.56 -13.75 5.54
N VAL A 183 -21.44 -14.92 6.16
CA VAL A 183 -21.09 -16.17 5.48
C VAL A 183 -21.94 -17.33 5.98
N ALA A 184 -22.09 -18.36 5.14
CA ALA A 184 -22.68 -19.62 5.55
C ALA A 184 -21.78 -20.28 6.60
N CYS A 185 -22.36 -20.74 7.72
CA CYS A 185 -21.58 -21.29 8.83
C CYS A 185 -20.81 -22.56 8.48
N GLU A 186 -21.32 -23.37 7.57
CA GLU A 186 -20.72 -24.65 7.19
C GLU A 186 -19.66 -24.51 6.08
N SER A 187 -19.97 -23.74 5.04
CA SER A 187 -19.11 -23.63 3.86
C SER A 187 -18.22 -22.39 3.85
N GLY A 188 -18.48 -21.39 4.70
CA GLY A 188 -17.82 -20.08 4.64
C GLY A 188 -18.17 -19.26 3.39
N ALA A 189 -19.12 -19.72 2.57
CA ALA A 189 -19.53 -19.04 1.34
C ALA A 189 -20.15 -17.66 1.67
N PRO A 190 -19.82 -16.59 0.92
CA PRO A 190 -20.42 -15.27 1.11
C PRO A 190 -21.95 -15.29 1.00
N LEU A 191 -22.64 -14.66 1.95
CA LEU A 191 -24.10 -14.50 1.95
C LEU A 191 -24.56 -13.05 1.78
N GLY A 192 -23.64 -12.13 1.52
CA GLY A 192 -23.94 -10.70 1.38
C GLY A 192 -22.67 -9.86 1.25
N ASP A 193 -22.84 -8.55 1.25
CA ASP A 193 -21.77 -7.60 0.97
C ASP A 193 -20.78 -7.42 2.12
N LEU A 194 -19.62 -6.83 1.79
CA LEU A 194 -18.63 -6.39 2.76
C LEU A 194 -19.13 -5.14 3.50
N GLU A 195 -19.25 -5.25 4.82
CA GLU A 195 -19.61 -4.15 5.72
C GLU A 195 -18.36 -3.60 6.43
N LYS A 196 -18.17 -2.27 6.42
CA LYS A 196 -17.13 -1.63 7.25
C LYS A 196 -17.35 -1.96 8.72
N THR A 197 -16.29 -2.34 9.42
CA THR A 197 -16.37 -2.62 10.85
C THR A 197 -16.46 -1.33 11.67
N MET A 198 -17.07 -1.42 12.86
CA MET A 198 -17.09 -0.32 13.82
C MET A 198 -16.07 -0.58 14.94
N THR A 199 -15.44 0.48 15.44
CA THR A 199 -14.47 0.43 16.55
C THR A 199 -14.61 1.61 17.51
N GLN A 200 -13.74 1.71 18.50
CA GLN A 200 -13.56 2.90 19.34
C GLN A 200 -12.32 3.68 18.88
N GLY A 201 -12.43 4.99 18.66
CA GLY A 201 -11.32 5.84 18.21
C GLY A 201 -11.13 5.89 16.69
N LYS A 202 -10.23 6.76 16.21
CA LYS A 202 -10.08 7.10 14.78
C LYS A 202 -9.60 5.90 13.91
N ASN A 203 -8.79 4.99 14.47
CA ASN A 203 -8.31 3.76 13.81
C ASN A 203 -8.54 2.46 14.62
N GLY A 204 -8.83 2.55 15.92
CA GLY A 204 -9.16 1.40 16.78
C GLY A 204 -8.04 0.39 17.07
N LEU A 205 -6.86 0.56 16.45
CA LEU A 205 -5.70 -0.30 16.59
C LEU A 205 -4.78 0.18 17.71
N ARG A 206 -4.22 -0.76 18.47
CA ARG A 206 -3.21 -0.52 19.51
C ARG A 206 -2.13 -1.59 19.43
N TYR A 207 -0.90 -1.24 19.71
CA TYR A 207 0.20 -2.20 19.85
C TYR A 207 0.57 -2.36 21.34
N ASN A 208 0.90 -3.59 21.74
CA ASN A 208 1.43 -3.90 23.07
C ASN A 208 2.83 -4.52 22.92
N PRO A 209 3.90 -3.84 23.37
CA PRO A 209 5.27 -4.32 23.23
C PRO A 209 5.59 -5.54 24.12
N ILE A 210 4.87 -5.74 25.23
CA ILE A 210 5.09 -6.89 26.13
C ILE A 210 4.62 -8.17 25.47
N THR A 211 3.47 -8.13 24.80
CA THR A 211 2.88 -9.30 24.14
C THR A 211 3.22 -9.38 22.65
N ASN A 212 3.97 -8.40 22.13
CA ASN A 212 4.29 -8.24 20.70
C ASN A 212 3.05 -8.41 19.79
N ALA A 213 1.99 -7.64 20.09
CA ALA A 213 0.69 -7.85 19.49
C ALA A 213 -0.09 -6.55 19.23
N TYR A 214 -0.74 -6.52 18.07
CA TYR A 214 -1.76 -5.55 17.75
C TYR A 214 -3.11 -5.99 18.26
N THR A 215 -3.93 -5.04 18.70
CA THR A 215 -5.32 -5.25 19.09
C THR A 215 -6.22 -4.23 18.40
N TYR A 216 -7.20 -4.73 17.65
CA TYR A 216 -8.31 -3.95 17.09
C TYR A 216 -9.62 -4.34 17.78
N VAL A 217 -10.36 -3.40 18.34
CA VAL A 217 -11.62 -3.72 19.06
C VAL A 217 -12.82 -3.65 18.13
N TRP A 218 -13.26 -4.80 17.61
CA TRP A 218 -14.41 -4.88 16.71
C TRP A 218 -15.74 -4.83 17.47
N LYS A 219 -16.57 -3.82 17.22
CA LYS A 219 -17.95 -3.73 17.73
C LYS A 219 -18.88 -4.56 16.84
N THR A 220 -19.57 -5.52 17.47
CA THR A 220 -20.50 -6.44 16.78
C THR A 220 -21.96 -6.06 17.03
N LYS A 221 -22.89 -6.56 16.20
CA LYS A 221 -24.33 -6.26 16.31
C LYS A 221 -25.06 -7.40 17.04
N ARG A 222 -26.05 -7.07 17.90
CA ARG A 222 -26.89 -8.07 18.59
C ARG A 222 -27.67 -8.95 17.61
N ALA A 223 -28.11 -8.37 16.48
CA ALA A 223 -28.86 -9.05 15.43
C ALA A 223 -28.07 -10.16 14.71
N TRP A 224 -26.76 -10.29 14.97
CA TRP A 224 -25.95 -11.35 14.38
C TRP A 224 -26.05 -12.68 15.13
N ALA A 225 -26.77 -12.77 16.25
CA ALA A 225 -26.99 -14.04 16.95
C ALA A 225 -27.55 -15.11 16.00
N GLY A 226 -26.98 -16.31 16.04
CA GLY A 226 -27.32 -17.43 15.15
C GLY A 226 -26.70 -17.35 13.75
N THR A 227 -25.80 -16.41 13.47
CA THR A 227 -25.17 -16.24 12.14
C THR A 227 -23.64 -16.38 12.20
N CYS A 228 -23.03 -16.57 11.04
CA CYS A 228 -21.57 -16.56 10.89
C CYS A 228 -21.09 -15.40 10.03
N ARG A 229 -19.90 -14.89 10.35
CA ARG A 229 -19.26 -13.82 9.59
C ARG A 229 -17.77 -14.05 9.50
N LYS A 230 -17.16 -13.59 8.42
CA LYS A 230 -15.71 -13.40 8.37
C LYS A 230 -15.36 -11.95 8.71
N PHE A 231 -14.32 -11.78 9.49
CA PHE A 231 -13.64 -10.51 9.72
C PHE A 231 -12.41 -10.48 8.82
N ILE A 232 -12.20 -9.37 8.11
CA ILE A 232 -11.12 -9.22 7.13
C ILE A 232 -10.29 -8.00 7.52
N MET A 233 -9.02 -8.24 7.83
CA MET A 233 -8.01 -7.21 8.00
C MET A 233 -7.18 -7.16 6.72
N LYS A 234 -7.20 -6.03 6.01
CA LYS A 234 -6.24 -5.78 4.93
C LYS A 234 -5.18 -4.83 5.43
N LEU A 235 -3.92 -5.22 5.35
CA LEU A 235 -2.79 -4.38 5.74
C LEU A 235 -2.35 -3.51 4.54
N ILE A 236 -1.50 -2.52 4.80
CA ILE A 236 -1.04 -1.57 3.77
C ILE A 236 -0.04 -2.20 2.78
N ASP A 237 0.51 -3.37 3.11
CA ASP A 237 1.29 -4.26 2.24
C ASP A 237 0.42 -5.06 1.23
N ASN A 238 -0.88 -4.75 1.16
CA ASN A 238 -1.91 -5.43 0.38
C ASN A 238 -2.30 -6.85 0.81
N THR A 239 -1.73 -7.40 1.89
CA THR A 239 -2.11 -8.73 2.39
C THR A 239 -3.48 -8.69 3.08
N GLU A 240 -4.27 -9.77 2.91
CA GLU A 240 -5.55 -9.96 3.60
C GLU A 240 -5.46 -11.09 4.62
N HIS A 241 -5.91 -10.81 5.85
CA HIS A 241 -5.97 -11.76 6.95
C HIS A 241 -7.40 -11.92 7.44
N VAL A 242 -7.87 -13.17 7.46
CA VAL A 242 -9.29 -13.49 7.69
C VAL A 242 -9.44 -14.28 8.98
N ALA A 243 -10.38 -13.87 9.83
CA ALA A 243 -10.83 -14.65 10.98
C ALA A 243 -12.32 -14.99 10.84
N LEU A 244 -12.68 -16.25 11.11
CA LEU A 244 -14.06 -16.72 11.06
C LEU A 244 -14.71 -16.59 12.44
N PHE A 245 -15.98 -16.18 12.47
CA PHE A 245 -16.76 -16.00 13.69
C PHE A 245 -18.13 -16.63 13.57
N SER A 246 -18.54 -17.36 14.61
CA SER A 246 -19.91 -17.78 14.87
C SER A 246 -20.47 -16.97 16.04
N PHE A 247 -21.68 -16.44 15.88
CA PHE A 247 -22.32 -15.57 16.85
C PHE A 247 -23.44 -16.30 17.58
N ARG A 248 -23.32 -16.41 18.90
CA ARG A 248 -24.35 -16.95 19.81
C ARG A 248 -25.06 -15.87 20.62
#